data_AF-A0A545TZR6-F1
#
_entry.id   AF-A0A545TZR6-F1
#
_cell.length_a   1.000
_cell.length_b   1.000
_cell.length_c   1.000
_cell.angle_alpha   90.00
_cell.angle_beta   90.00
_cell.angle_gamma   90.00
#
_symmetry.space_group_name_H-M   'P 1'
#
loop_
_entity.id
_entity.type
_entity.pdbx_description
1 polymer ?
#
loop_
_entity_poly.entity_id
_entity_poly.type
_entity_poly.pdbx_seq_one_letter_code
_entity_poly.pdbx_strand_id
1 'polypeptide(L)'
;MLTRQQFVTHLTAANRRIYLRGPSCFHTQSSMLPVVNAVDAYGALANGANLLALIRAIGNVPAAKKIKYDGPLRALYNSFPNFIYVSVNPAFALSTAQTPGINVCKQPNVPSHQVDAVLALSQLDALPSGHALLAALQAQAAARPARWTEVKCAAATVSGGNECAIFGGRPDNYQTTLAAALIGNPNNVGALIGPALTALGHPPAAGNPAPFTWLQGQIDNSPVYKLVGPPSATPSSAVHGVGWISAATLQNWANGTTVFPAGVAAGAVDDAKVVLGTVLRDGAVAGPGGHARVKWNASNLTAGGVARPPYIGLGHELVHALHNTRGEQPGSENGHTTTALYEYLCVGLGVFATAPITENTLRGDAGLALRTRYA
;
A
#
# COMPACT_ATOMS: atom_id res chain seq x y z
N MET A 1 15.86 -18.17 -18.09
CA MET A 1 15.31 -19.19 -17.17
C MET A 1 16.05 -20.51 -17.37
N LEU A 2 16.15 -21.36 -16.34
CA LEU A 2 16.73 -22.71 -16.45
C LEU A 2 15.92 -23.59 -17.44
N THR A 3 16.60 -24.48 -18.16
CA THR A 3 15.96 -25.57 -18.91
C THR A 3 15.56 -26.72 -17.98
N ARG A 4 14.65 -27.60 -18.44
CA ARG A 4 14.30 -28.85 -17.74
C ARG A 4 15.55 -29.63 -17.30
N GLN A 5 16.46 -29.84 -18.25
CA GLN A 5 17.67 -30.62 -18.02
C GLN A 5 18.53 -29.99 -16.93
N GLN A 6 18.72 -28.66 -16.96
CA GLN A 6 19.45 -27.95 -15.91
C GLN A 6 18.78 -28.10 -14.54
N PHE A 7 17.45 -27.94 -14.46
CA PHE A 7 16.73 -28.08 -13.19
C PHE A 7 16.78 -29.52 -12.64
N VAL A 8 16.62 -30.53 -13.49
CA VAL A 8 16.77 -31.95 -13.12
C VAL A 8 18.20 -32.27 -12.67
N THR A 9 19.22 -31.67 -13.29
CA THR A 9 20.61 -31.77 -12.85
C THR A 9 20.78 -31.21 -11.43
N HIS A 10 20.23 -30.04 -11.13
CA HIS A 10 20.26 -29.48 -9.77
C HIS A 10 19.56 -30.37 -8.74
N LEU A 11 18.41 -30.95 -9.09
CA LEU A 11 17.71 -31.90 -8.23
C LEU A 11 18.57 -33.16 -7.96
N THR A 12 19.17 -33.72 -9.01
CA THR A 12 20.02 -34.91 -8.91
C THR A 12 21.27 -34.64 -8.06
N ALA A 13 21.92 -33.49 -8.27
CA ALA A 13 23.10 -33.06 -7.51
C ALA A 13 22.82 -32.92 -6.00
N ALA A 14 21.60 -32.55 -5.62
CA ALA A 14 21.18 -32.48 -4.22
C ALA A 14 20.78 -33.86 -3.63
N ASN A 15 21.17 -34.98 -4.29
CA ASN A 15 20.72 -36.34 -4.01
C ASN A 15 19.18 -36.45 -3.99
N ARG A 16 18.50 -35.64 -4.83
CA ARG A 16 17.04 -35.65 -4.98
C ARG A 16 16.66 -36.23 -6.35
N ARG A 17 16.83 -37.54 -6.50
CA ARG A 17 16.44 -38.23 -7.72
C ARG A 17 14.93 -38.09 -7.95
N ILE A 18 14.56 -37.49 -9.08
CA ILE A 18 13.18 -37.51 -9.59
C ILE A 18 13.15 -38.54 -10.72
N TYR A 19 12.31 -39.56 -10.56
CA TYR A 19 12.12 -40.57 -11.58
C TYR A 19 11.10 -40.05 -12.61
N LEU A 20 11.51 -39.99 -13.87
CA LEU A 20 10.70 -39.40 -14.94
C LEU A 20 9.96 -40.45 -15.79
N ARG A 21 10.16 -41.77 -15.58
CA ARG A 21 9.50 -42.87 -16.34
C ARG A 21 9.53 -44.27 -15.67
N GLY A 22 8.39 -44.87 -15.29
CA GLY A 22 8.21 -46.35 -15.16
C GLY A 22 7.74 -46.92 -13.78
N PRO A 23 7.14 -48.14 -13.74
CA PRO A 23 6.47 -48.69 -12.56
C PRO A 23 7.35 -49.69 -11.78
N SER A 24 8.23 -49.24 -10.90
CA SER A 24 8.80 -50.12 -9.87
C SER A 24 9.40 -49.34 -8.68
N CYS A 25 8.72 -49.49 -7.55
CA CYS A 25 9.20 -49.51 -6.15
C CYS A 25 10.45 -48.70 -5.75
N PHE A 26 10.44 -47.36 -5.87
CA PHE A 26 11.19 -46.47 -4.96
C PHE A 26 10.43 -45.15 -4.79
N HIS A 27 10.53 -44.53 -3.61
CA HIS A 27 9.71 -43.38 -3.18
C HIS A 27 9.64 -42.25 -4.21
N THR A 28 8.48 -42.12 -4.85
CA THR A 28 8.15 -41.05 -5.80
C THR A 28 8.24 -39.68 -5.12
N GLN A 29 9.11 -38.80 -5.62
CA GLN A 29 9.18 -37.40 -5.19
C GLN A 29 8.06 -36.58 -5.87
N SER A 30 6.81 -36.98 -5.66
CA SER A 30 5.62 -36.44 -6.34
C SER A 30 5.49 -34.91 -6.23
N SER A 31 5.98 -34.30 -5.15
CA SER A 31 5.83 -32.86 -4.88
C SER A 31 6.58 -31.94 -5.86
N MET A 32 7.62 -32.43 -6.55
CA MET A 32 8.41 -31.60 -7.49
C MET A 32 8.03 -31.83 -8.96
N LEU A 33 7.24 -32.87 -9.25
CA LEU A 33 6.81 -33.17 -10.62
C LEU A 33 5.99 -32.02 -11.25
N PRO A 34 5.05 -31.35 -10.53
CA PRO A 34 4.36 -30.18 -11.07
C PRO A 34 5.32 -29.04 -11.43
N VAL A 35 6.36 -28.80 -10.63
CA VAL A 35 7.36 -27.75 -10.89
C VAL A 35 8.17 -28.09 -12.14
N VAL A 36 8.64 -29.34 -12.27
CA VAL A 36 9.38 -29.80 -13.44
C VAL A 36 8.53 -29.65 -14.72
N ASN A 37 7.27 -30.08 -14.68
CA ASN A 37 6.37 -29.94 -15.84
C ASN A 37 6.09 -28.47 -16.19
N ALA A 38 6.01 -27.58 -15.20
CA ALA A 38 5.82 -26.16 -15.47
C ALA A 38 7.09 -25.47 -16.00
N VAL A 39 8.29 -25.93 -15.60
CA VAL A 39 9.56 -25.49 -16.21
C VAL A 39 9.60 -25.87 -17.70
N ASP A 40 9.15 -27.07 -18.06
CA ASP A 40 9.03 -27.48 -19.47
C ASP A 40 8.09 -26.57 -20.25
N ALA A 41 6.88 -26.35 -19.72
CA ALA A 41 5.87 -25.55 -20.40
C ALA A 41 6.37 -24.13 -20.67
N TYR A 42 7.03 -23.50 -19.69
CA TYR A 42 7.64 -22.19 -19.88
C TYR A 42 8.85 -22.22 -20.83
N GLY A 43 9.69 -23.26 -20.75
CA GLY A 43 10.82 -23.43 -21.66
C GLY A 43 10.40 -23.60 -23.13
N ALA A 44 9.27 -24.28 -23.36
CA ALA A 44 8.69 -24.45 -24.69
C ALA A 44 8.05 -23.15 -25.21
N LEU A 45 7.41 -22.37 -24.33
CA LEU A 45 6.80 -21.10 -24.67
C LEU A 45 6.90 -20.10 -23.50
N ALA A 46 7.85 -19.18 -23.62
CA ALA A 46 8.17 -18.19 -22.59
C ALA A 46 7.17 -17.03 -22.57
N ASN A 47 5.93 -17.30 -22.15
CA ASN A 47 4.86 -16.33 -22.03
C ASN A 47 4.37 -16.16 -20.58
N GLY A 48 3.53 -15.16 -20.35
CA GLY A 48 2.98 -14.82 -19.04
C GLY A 48 2.17 -15.93 -18.38
N ALA A 49 1.34 -16.64 -19.14
CA ALA A 49 0.49 -17.71 -18.64
C ALA A 49 1.32 -18.88 -18.10
N ASN A 50 2.35 -19.29 -18.84
CA ASN A 50 3.26 -20.36 -18.41
C ASN A 50 4.12 -19.93 -17.22
N LEU A 51 4.52 -18.66 -17.14
CA LEU A 51 5.23 -18.12 -15.98
C LEU A 51 4.35 -18.20 -14.72
N LEU A 52 3.08 -17.81 -14.82
CA LEU A 52 2.14 -17.87 -13.72
C LEU A 52 1.91 -19.32 -13.26
N ALA A 53 1.76 -20.26 -14.20
CA ALA A 53 1.63 -21.67 -13.90
C ALA A 53 2.85 -22.22 -13.14
N LEU A 54 4.07 -21.81 -13.56
CA LEU A 54 5.30 -22.17 -12.86
C LEU A 54 5.37 -21.58 -11.45
N ILE A 55 5.04 -20.30 -11.29
CA ILE A 55 5.00 -19.64 -9.97
C ILE A 55 4.01 -20.35 -9.03
N ARG A 56 2.82 -20.69 -9.52
CA ARG A 56 1.82 -21.46 -8.76
C ARG A 56 2.32 -22.86 -8.40
N ALA A 57 2.96 -23.56 -9.33
CA ALA A 57 3.54 -24.87 -9.06
C ALA A 57 4.60 -24.81 -7.94
N ILE A 58 5.45 -23.77 -7.93
CA ILE A 58 6.43 -23.56 -6.86
C ILE A 58 5.74 -23.18 -5.54
N GLY A 59 4.74 -22.29 -5.61
CA GLY A 59 3.92 -21.87 -4.47
C GLY A 59 3.31 -23.05 -3.71
N ASN A 60 2.77 -24.01 -4.47
CA ASN A 60 2.10 -25.22 -3.97
C ASN A 60 3.06 -26.29 -3.40
N VAL A 61 4.38 -26.12 -3.51
CA VAL A 61 5.32 -27.02 -2.84
C VAL A 61 5.14 -26.88 -1.32
N PRO A 62 4.88 -27.96 -0.57
CA PRO A 62 4.70 -27.87 0.88
C PRO A 62 5.92 -27.25 1.58
N ALA A 63 5.72 -26.48 2.66
CA ALA A 63 6.79 -25.75 3.34
C ALA A 63 7.98 -26.65 3.74
N ALA A 64 7.70 -27.82 4.34
CA ALA A 64 8.74 -28.80 4.70
C ALA A 64 9.53 -29.31 3.48
N LYS A 65 8.90 -29.35 2.29
CA LYS A 65 9.57 -29.70 1.04
C LYS A 65 10.35 -28.52 0.48
N LYS A 66 9.88 -27.27 0.58
CA LYS A 66 10.64 -26.08 0.17
C LYS A 66 12.00 -26.03 0.88
N ILE A 67 12.06 -26.33 2.19
CA ILE A 67 13.32 -26.47 2.94
C ILE A 67 14.20 -27.58 2.33
N LYS A 68 13.60 -28.75 2.08
CA LYS A 68 14.32 -29.91 1.49
C LYS A 68 14.91 -29.61 0.09
N TYR A 69 14.28 -28.70 -0.67
CA TYR A 69 14.61 -28.36 -2.05
C TYR A 69 15.14 -26.92 -2.22
N ASP A 70 15.64 -26.28 -1.16
CA ASP A 70 16.07 -24.86 -1.22
C ASP A 70 17.10 -24.61 -2.33
N GLY A 71 18.15 -25.44 -2.42
CA GLY A 71 19.19 -25.29 -3.45
C GLY A 71 18.66 -25.29 -4.89
N PRO A 72 17.95 -26.35 -5.34
CA PRO A 72 17.32 -26.37 -6.65
C PRO A 72 16.32 -25.24 -6.90
N LEU A 73 15.46 -24.93 -5.92
CA LEU A 73 14.50 -23.83 -6.04
C LEU A 73 15.19 -22.47 -6.17
N ARG A 74 16.26 -22.24 -5.40
CA ARG A 74 17.11 -21.05 -5.47
C ARG A 74 17.76 -20.89 -6.83
N ALA A 75 18.27 -21.96 -7.42
CA ALA A 75 18.80 -21.93 -8.79
C ALA A 75 17.72 -21.53 -9.81
N LEU A 76 16.50 -22.06 -9.65
CA LEU A 76 15.36 -21.70 -10.49
C LEU A 76 14.97 -20.24 -10.32
N TYR A 77 14.80 -19.75 -9.08
CA TYR A 77 14.52 -18.35 -8.77
C TYR A 77 15.57 -17.40 -9.36
N ASN A 78 16.86 -17.76 -9.26
CA ASN A 78 17.95 -16.98 -9.83
C ASN A 78 17.92 -16.91 -11.36
N SER A 79 17.10 -17.71 -12.02
CA SER A 79 16.91 -17.67 -13.47
C SER A 79 15.69 -16.85 -13.93
N PHE A 80 14.89 -16.34 -12.98
CA PHE A 80 13.77 -15.44 -13.26
C PHE A 80 14.27 -14.08 -13.77
N PRO A 81 13.45 -13.36 -14.57
CA PRO A 81 13.78 -12.00 -15.01
C PRO A 81 13.88 -11.04 -13.81
N ASN A 82 14.62 -9.95 -13.99
CA ASN A 82 14.80 -8.93 -12.94
C ASN A 82 13.46 -8.30 -12.52
N PHE A 83 12.50 -8.21 -13.43
CA PHE A 83 11.16 -7.72 -13.17
C PHE A 83 10.13 -8.68 -13.74
N ILE A 84 9.04 -8.86 -12.99
CA ILE A 84 7.79 -9.46 -13.46
C ILE A 84 6.73 -8.38 -13.35
N TYR A 85 6.09 -8.06 -14.47
CA TYR A 85 5.03 -7.07 -14.54
C TYR A 85 3.68 -7.77 -14.38
N VAL A 86 2.84 -7.26 -13.49
CA VAL A 86 1.52 -7.80 -13.18
C VAL A 86 0.45 -6.83 -13.69
N SER A 87 -0.48 -7.34 -14.48
CA SER A 87 -1.70 -6.64 -14.92
C SER A 87 -2.94 -7.47 -14.55
N VAL A 88 -4.10 -6.81 -14.45
CA VAL A 88 -5.36 -7.45 -14.05
C VAL A 88 -6.53 -7.16 -14.99
N ASN A 89 -6.35 -6.32 -16.02
CA ASN A 89 -7.41 -5.99 -16.97
C ASN A 89 -7.12 -6.61 -18.37
N PRO A 90 -7.94 -7.54 -18.88
CA PRO A 90 -9.22 -8.03 -18.32
C PRO A 90 -9.07 -9.16 -17.28
N ALA A 91 -7.88 -9.72 -17.11
CA ALA A 91 -7.61 -10.78 -16.14
C ALA A 91 -6.18 -10.69 -15.61
N PHE A 92 -5.92 -11.36 -14.47
CA PHE A 92 -4.57 -11.49 -13.90
C PHE A 92 -3.59 -12.11 -14.90
N ALA A 93 -2.61 -11.32 -15.32
CA ALA A 93 -1.60 -11.72 -16.28
C ALA A 93 -0.21 -11.27 -15.83
N LEU A 94 0.79 -12.03 -16.26
CA LEU A 94 2.20 -11.71 -16.05
C LEU A 94 2.84 -11.31 -17.38
N SER A 95 3.80 -10.41 -17.34
CA SER A 95 4.67 -10.08 -18.46
C SER A 95 6.11 -9.96 -18.00
N THR A 96 7.05 -10.32 -18.88
CA THR A 96 8.49 -10.06 -18.69
C THR A 96 8.93 -8.80 -19.44
N ALA A 97 8.09 -8.28 -20.33
CA ALA A 97 8.24 -6.98 -20.95
C ALA A 97 7.52 -5.93 -20.12
N GLN A 98 8.02 -4.69 -20.15
CA GLN A 98 7.43 -3.58 -19.43
C GLN A 98 5.99 -3.33 -19.92
N THR A 99 5.04 -3.40 -19.00
CA THR A 99 3.63 -3.09 -19.23
C THR A 99 3.09 -2.23 -18.08
N PRO A 100 2.05 -1.41 -18.30
CA PRO A 100 1.36 -0.73 -17.20
C PRO A 100 0.88 -1.74 -16.16
N GLY A 101 1.12 -1.46 -14.88
CA GLY A 101 0.78 -2.38 -13.80
C GLY A 101 1.73 -2.28 -12.61
N ILE A 102 1.89 -3.40 -11.91
CA ILE A 102 2.73 -3.53 -10.73
C ILE A 102 4.00 -4.31 -11.09
N ASN A 103 5.15 -3.77 -10.71
CA ASN A 103 6.44 -4.35 -11.02
C ASN A 103 6.96 -5.11 -9.81
N VAL A 104 7.13 -6.43 -9.93
CA VAL A 104 7.66 -7.29 -8.87
C VAL A 104 9.14 -7.53 -9.11
N CYS A 105 9.99 -6.99 -8.24
CA CYS A 105 11.43 -7.03 -8.40
C CYS A 105 12.03 -8.34 -7.94
N LYS A 106 13.03 -8.82 -8.69
CA LYS A 106 13.94 -9.84 -8.21
C LYS A 106 14.81 -9.30 -7.09
N GLN A 107 15.01 -10.12 -6.07
CA GLN A 107 15.82 -9.79 -4.91
C GLN A 107 16.89 -10.86 -4.74
N PRO A 108 18.18 -10.55 -4.98
CA PRO A 108 19.25 -11.56 -4.92
C PRO A 108 19.34 -12.29 -3.58
N ASN A 109 19.07 -11.57 -2.49
CA ASN A 109 19.19 -12.12 -1.13
C ASN A 109 17.95 -12.89 -0.68
N VAL A 110 16.79 -12.66 -1.32
CA VAL A 110 15.54 -13.40 -1.05
C VAL A 110 14.94 -13.87 -2.37
N PRO A 111 15.51 -14.92 -3.00
CA PRO A 111 15.13 -15.30 -4.34
C PRO A 111 13.67 -15.73 -4.48
N SER A 112 13.02 -16.20 -3.40
CA SER A 112 11.59 -16.57 -3.40
C SER A 112 10.65 -15.36 -3.49
N HIS A 113 11.14 -14.14 -3.22
CA HIS A 113 10.28 -12.96 -3.08
C HIS A 113 9.37 -12.72 -4.28
N GLN A 114 9.85 -12.89 -5.52
CA GLN A 114 9.01 -12.72 -6.70
C GLN A 114 7.86 -13.73 -6.74
N VAL A 115 8.11 -14.97 -6.33
CA VAL A 115 7.07 -16.00 -6.23
C VAL A 115 6.06 -15.61 -5.17
N ASP A 116 6.52 -15.26 -3.97
CA ASP A 116 5.65 -14.92 -2.85
C ASP A 116 4.78 -13.68 -3.17
N ALA A 117 5.35 -12.65 -3.78
CA ALA A 117 4.65 -11.43 -4.16
C ALA A 117 3.64 -11.66 -5.28
N VAL A 118 3.98 -12.43 -6.33
CA VAL A 118 3.03 -12.74 -7.42
C VAL A 118 1.86 -13.58 -6.90
N LEU A 119 2.12 -14.54 -6.00
CA LEU A 119 1.05 -15.33 -5.39
C LEU A 119 0.14 -14.45 -4.52
N ALA A 120 0.72 -13.54 -3.73
CA ALA A 120 -0.05 -12.59 -2.92
C ALA A 120 -0.90 -11.66 -3.80
N LEU A 121 -0.36 -11.15 -4.92
CA LEU A 121 -1.10 -10.35 -5.89
C LEU A 121 -2.23 -11.16 -6.55
N SER A 122 -2.00 -12.43 -6.91
CA SER A 122 -3.03 -13.29 -7.48
C SER A 122 -4.14 -13.62 -6.46
N GLN A 123 -3.83 -13.67 -5.17
CA GLN A 123 -4.83 -13.83 -4.11
C GLN A 123 -5.62 -12.54 -3.88
N LEU A 124 -4.96 -11.38 -3.93
CA LEU A 124 -5.64 -10.09 -3.88
C LEU A 124 -6.60 -9.91 -5.07
N ASP A 125 -6.17 -10.25 -6.29
CA ASP A 125 -7.02 -10.15 -7.49
C ASP A 125 -8.30 -11.00 -7.41
N ALA A 126 -8.27 -12.10 -6.66
CA ALA A 126 -9.45 -12.93 -6.43
C ALA A 126 -10.50 -12.29 -5.51
N LEU A 127 -10.16 -11.19 -4.81
CA LEU A 127 -11.08 -10.41 -3.99
C LEU A 127 -11.66 -9.24 -4.81
N PRO A 128 -12.96 -8.92 -4.71
CA PRO A 128 -13.54 -7.79 -5.43
C PRO A 128 -12.80 -6.46 -5.22
N SER A 129 -12.54 -6.07 -3.97
CA SER A 129 -11.82 -4.84 -3.61
C SER A 129 -10.33 -4.92 -3.97
N GLY A 130 -9.75 -6.13 -3.96
CA GLY A 130 -8.37 -6.36 -4.37
C GLY A 130 -8.19 -6.22 -5.88
N HIS A 131 -9.09 -6.78 -6.68
CA HIS A 131 -9.14 -6.54 -8.12
C HIS A 131 -9.29 -5.05 -8.43
N ALA A 132 -10.20 -4.35 -7.74
CA ALA A 132 -10.38 -2.91 -7.91
C ALA A 132 -9.12 -2.10 -7.59
N LEU A 133 -8.39 -2.47 -6.52
CA LEU A 133 -7.10 -1.88 -6.16
C LEU A 133 -6.04 -2.08 -7.26
N LEU A 134 -5.86 -3.31 -7.72
CA LEU A 134 -4.87 -3.64 -8.75
C LEU A 134 -5.20 -2.96 -10.09
N ALA A 135 -6.49 -2.92 -10.45
CA ALA A 135 -6.96 -2.25 -11.65
C ALA A 135 -6.75 -0.73 -11.55
N ALA A 136 -7.01 -0.13 -10.39
CA ALA A 136 -6.76 1.29 -10.16
C ALA A 136 -5.27 1.65 -10.28
N LEU A 137 -4.38 0.82 -9.72
CA LEU A 137 -2.92 0.98 -9.85
C LEU A 137 -2.46 0.83 -11.31
N GLN A 138 -2.98 -0.16 -12.03
CA GLN A 138 -2.69 -0.33 -13.46
C GLN A 138 -3.17 0.88 -14.28
N ALA A 139 -4.35 1.42 -13.97
CA ALA A 139 -4.87 2.62 -14.63
C ALA A 139 -3.99 3.85 -14.35
N GLN A 140 -3.48 4.02 -13.12
CA GLN A 140 -2.52 5.07 -12.81
C GLN A 140 -1.23 4.92 -13.61
N ALA A 141 -0.67 3.72 -13.68
CA ALA A 141 0.54 3.44 -14.47
C ALA A 141 0.33 3.69 -15.97
N ALA A 142 -0.86 3.39 -16.50
CA ALA A 142 -1.20 3.63 -17.90
C ALA A 142 -1.37 5.12 -18.21
N ALA A 143 -2.07 5.86 -17.35
CA ALA A 143 -2.31 7.29 -17.52
C ALA A 143 -1.03 8.12 -17.32
N ARG A 144 -0.10 7.64 -16.50
CA ARG A 144 1.12 8.37 -16.13
C ARG A 144 2.31 7.40 -16.07
N PRO A 145 2.97 7.09 -17.20
CA PRO A 145 4.02 6.06 -17.27
C PRO A 145 5.21 6.26 -16.32
N ALA A 146 5.46 7.49 -15.86
CA ALA A 146 6.46 7.79 -14.83
C ALA A 146 6.03 7.37 -13.41
N ARG A 147 4.80 6.89 -13.22
CA ARG A 147 4.19 6.54 -11.92
C ARG A 147 3.75 5.09 -11.92
N TRP A 148 4.67 4.25 -11.53
CA TRP A 148 4.45 2.83 -11.38
C TRP A 148 4.46 2.47 -9.91
N THR A 149 4.05 1.25 -9.60
CA THR A 149 4.19 0.67 -8.27
C THR A 149 5.20 -0.47 -8.35
N GLU A 150 6.19 -0.46 -7.46
CA GLU A 150 7.25 -1.47 -7.40
C GLU A 150 7.13 -2.25 -6.09
N VAL A 151 7.09 -3.58 -6.14
CA VAL A 151 7.13 -4.46 -4.97
C VAL A 151 8.55 -5.02 -4.83
N LYS A 152 9.18 -4.74 -3.68
CA LYS A 152 10.50 -5.23 -3.27
C LYS A 152 10.43 -6.01 -1.97
N CYS A 153 11.46 -6.79 -1.70
CA CYS A 153 11.58 -7.49 -0.43
C CYS A 153 11.98 -6.52 0.68
N ALA A 154 11.28 -6.56 1.80
CA ALA A 154 11.65 -5.82 3.01
C ALA A 154 12.67 -6.55 3.90
N ALA A 155 12.96 -7.83 3.68
CA ALA A 155 13.84 -8.61 4.57
C ALA A 155 15.30 -8.14 4.62
N ALA A 156 15.72 -7.26 3.69
CA ALA A 156 17.03 -6.62 3.71
C ALA A 156 17.02 -5.22 4.37
N THR A 157 15.88 -4.75 4.85
CA THR A 157 15.77 -3.47 5.57
C THR A 157 16.00 -3.65 7.06
N VAL A 158 16.49 -2.60 7.71
CA VAL A 158 16.77 -2.58 9.17
C VAL A 158 15.49 -2.79 9.98
N SER A 159 14.33 -2.34 9.49
CA SER A 159 13.04 -2.51 10.14
C SER A 159 12.45 -3.91 9.95
N GLY A 160 12.79 -4.62 8.87
CA GLY A 160 12.25 -5.94 8.51
C GLY A 160 10.73 -5.98 8.26
N GLY A 161 10.05 -4.85 8.46
CA GLY A 161 8.61 -4.65 8.35
C GLY A 161 8.17 -4.31 6.93
N ASN A 162 6.86 -4.38 6.70
CA ASN A 162 6.29 -3.89 5.45
C ASN A 162 6.23 -2.37 5.52
N GLU A 163 6.63 -1.68 4.45
CA GLU A 163 6.59 -0.22 4.36
C GLU A 163 6.37 0.21 2.91
N CYS A 164 5.53 1.22 2.70
CA CYS A 164 5.32 1.83 1.41
C CYS A 164 6.22 3.06 1.25
N ALA A 165 7.46 2.83 0.85
CA ALA A 165 8.41 3.89 0.59
C ALA A 165 8.07 4.71 -0.67
N ILE A 166 8.09 6.02 -0.51
CA ILE A 166 8.20 7.00 -1.58
C ILE A 166 9.55 6.84 -2.29
N PHE A 167 9.58 6.69 -3.63
CA PHE A 167 10.84 6.59 -4.38
C PHE A 167 11.02 7.72 -5.38
N GLY A 168 12.12 8.47 -5.23
CA GLY A 168 12.58 9.42 -6.24
C GLY A 168 11.76 10.72 -6.33
N GLY A 169 11.26 11.26 -5.22
CA GLY A 169 10.55 12.54 -5.20
C GLY A 169 10.58 13.20 -3.83
N ARG A 170 10.08 14.45 -3.75
CA ARG A 170 9.85 15.13 -2.47
C ARG A 170 8.63 14.48 -1.79
N PRO A 171 8.63 14.26 -0.45
CA PRO A 171 7.48 13.73 0.28
C PRO A 171 6.17 14.46 -0.04
N ASP A 172 6.23 15.77 -0.22
CA ASP A 172 5.10 16.64 -0.59
C ASP A 172 4.40 16.24 -1.89
N ASN A 173 5.10 15.57 -2.81
CA ASN A 173 4.50 15.15 -4.08
C ASN A 173 3.38 14.13 -3.87
N TYR A 174 3.42 13.34 -2.80
CA TYR A 174 2.57 12.18 -2.61
C TYR A 174 1.31 12.49 -1.81
N GLN A 175 1.24 13.72 -1.31
CA GLN A 175 0.24 14.20 -0.38
C GLN A 175 -0.66 15.22 -1.06
N THR A 176 -1.83 15.46 -0.47
CA THR A 176 -2.59 16.66 -0.81
C THR A 176 -1.74 17.91 -0.49
N THR A 177 -1.96 19.00 -1.21
CA THR A 177 -1.25 20.26 -0.96
C THR A 177 -1.41 20.73 0.49
N LEU A 178 -2.60 20.50 1.07
CA LEU A 178 -2.90 20.80 2.47
C LEU A 178 -2.07 19.93 3.42
N ALA A 179 -2.01 18.62 3.21
CA ALA A 179 -1.22 17.72 4.04
C ALA A 179 0.28 18.10 4.01
N ALA A 180 0.82 18.41 2.84
CA ALA A 180 2.20 18.88 2.70
C ALA A 180 2.45 20.18 3.49
N ALA A 181 1.53 21.15 3.41
CA ALA A 181 1.63 22.40 4.17
C ALA A 181 1.57 22.18 5.69
N LEU A 182 0.70 21.29 6.17
CA LEU A 182 0.56 20.94 7.59
C LEU A 182 1.82 20.28 8.17
N ILE A 183 2.62 19.63 7.33
CA ILE A 183 3.89 18.97 7.72
C ILE A 183 5.06 19.96 7.64
N GLY A 184 5.20 20.68 6.52
CA GLY A 184 6.46 21.35 6.17
C GLY A 184 6.45 22.87 6.20
N ASN A 185 5.32 23.53 5.94
CA ASN A 185 5.29 25.00 5.85
C ASN A 185 3.97 25.59 6.37
N PRO A 186 3.94 25.99 7.64
CA PRO A 186 2.77 26.63 8.25
C PRO A 186 2.26 27.88 7.52
N ASN A 187 3.14 28.61 6.80
CA ASN A 187 2.75 29.77 5.98
C ASN A 187 1.81 29.41 4.83
N ASN A 188 1.86 28.17 4.35
CA ASN A 188 1.05 27.74 3.23
C ASN A 188 -0.33 27.22 3.66
N VAL A 189 -0.52 26.87 4.94
CA VAL A 189 -1.79 26.31 5.43
C VAL A 189 -2.94 27.29 5.19
N GLY A 190 -2.75 28.56 5.54
CA GLY A 190 -3.74 29.61 5.33
C GLY A 190 -4.20 29.73 3.88
N ALA A 191 -3.25 29.82 2.95
CA ALA A 191 -3.53 29.92 1.51
C ALA A 191 -4.31 28.73 0.93
N LEU A 192 -4.32 27.58 1.63
CA LEU A 192 -5.00 26.36 1.18
C LEU A 192 -6.40 26.18 1.80
N ILE A 193 -6.72 26.86 2.90
CA ILE A 193 -8.05 26.80 3.53
C ILE A 193 -9.13 27.30 2.56
N GLY A 194 -8.92 28.46 1.94
CA GLY A 194 -9.93 29.10 1.08
C GLY A 194 -10.33 28.28 -0.16
N PRO A 195 -9.35 27.79 -0.95
CA PRO A 195 -9.63 26.87 -2.06
C PRO A 195 -10.33 25.59 -1.61
N ALA A 196 -9.92 25.00 -0.48
CA ALA A 196 -10.56 23.79 0.04
C ALA A 196 -12.01 24.04 0.47
N LEU A 197 -12.29 25.15 1.14
CA LEU A 197 -13.65 25.54 1.50
C LEU A 197 -14.53 25.79 0.26
N THR A 198 -13.99 26.44 -0.77
CA THR A 198 -14.69 26.63 -2.04
C THR A 198 -15.05 25.28 -2.68
N ALA A 199 -14.11 24.32 -2.71
CA ALA A 199 -14.36 22.99 -3.25
C ALA A 199 -15.41 22.20 -2.46
N LEU A 200 -15.53 22.48 -1.16
CA LEU A 200 -16.56 21.91 -0.27
C LEU A 200 -17.91 22.66 -0.35
N GLY A 201 -18.06 23.67 -1.20
CA GLY A 201 -19.30 24.44 -1.35
C GLY A 201 -19.48 25.57 -0.34
N HIS A 202 -18.42 25.97 0.36
CA HIS A 202 -18.40 27.05 1.36
C HIS A 202 -17.42 28.16 0.95
N PRO A 203 -17.58 28.84 -0.20
CA PRO A 203 -16.60 29.80 -0.69
C PRO A 203 -16.42 30.98 0.27
N PRO A 204 -15.19 31.32 0.68
CA PRO A 204 -14.92 32.54 1.44
C PRO A 204 -15.31 33.80 0.64
N ALA A 205 -15.96 34.75 1.31
CA ALA A 205 -16.25 36.07 0.72
C ALA A 205 -15.87 37.18 1.72
N ALA A 206 -15.44 38.32 1.19
CA ALA A 206 -15.08 39.47 2.01
C ALA A 206 -16.26 39.89 2.90
N GLY A 207 -16.03 40.03 4.21
CA GLY A 207 -17.07 40.37 5.18
C GLY A 207 -18.08 39.27 5.50
N ASN A 208 -17.97 38.08 4.91
CA ASN A 208 -18.85 36.94 5.22
C ASN A 208 -18.14 35.93 6.12
N PRO A 209 -18.47 35.87 7.42
CA PRO A 209 -17.86 34.91 8.35
C PRO A 209 -18.42 33.48 8.19
N ALA A 210 -19.55 33.30 7.49
CA ALA A 210 -20.30 32.03 7.49
C ALA A 210 -19.46 30.79 7.08
N PRO A 211 -18.60 30.83 6.05
CA PRO A 211 -17.72 29.70 5.71
C PRO A 211 -16.78 29.29 6.85
N PHE A 212 -16.24 30.26 7.59
CA PHE A 212 -15.32 30.00 8.69
C PHE A 212 -16.06 29.59 9.97
N THR A 213 -17.28 30.09 10.19
CA THR A 213 -18.17 29.58 11.24
C THR A 213 -18.56 28.13 10.99
N TRP A 214 -18.86 27.77 9.73
CA TRP A 214 -19.09 26.38 9.34
C TRP A 214 -17.85 25.52 9.60
N LEU A 215 -16.66 25.97 9.18
CA LEU A 215 -15.42 25.23 9.37
C LEU A 215 -15.09 25.02 10.86
N GLN A 216 -15.26 26.05 11.69
CA GLN A 216 -15.14 25.92 13.14
C GLN A 216 -16.10 24.83 13.66
N GLY A 217 -17.36 24.85 13.23
CA GLY A 217 -18.33 23.82 13.61
C GLY A 217 -17.91 22.41 13.21
N GLN A 218 -17.31 22.24 12.02
CA GLN A 218 -16.76 20.95 11.59
C GLN A 218 -15.56 20.52 12.45
N ILE A 219 -14.66 21.45 12.77
CA ILE A 219 -13.49 21.19 13.64
C ILE A 219 -13.97 20.75 15.02
N ASP A 220 -14.86 21.52 15.65
CA ASP A 220 -15.39 21.26 17.00
C ASP A 220 -16.06 19.89 17.11
N ASN A 221 -16.76 19.45 16.05
CA ASN A 221 -17.47 18.16 15.98
C ASN A 221 -16.60 17.00 15.47
N SER A 222 -15.40 17.27 14.97
CA SER A 222 -14.50 16.23 14.46
C SER A 222 -13.70 15.59 15.58
N PRO A 223 -13.49 14.27 15.56
CA PRO A 223 -12.67 13.60 16.56
C PRO A 223 -11.18 13.91 16.38
N VAL A 224 -10.43 13.86 17.47
CA VAL A 224 -8.98 13.90 17.45
C VAL A 224 -8.44 12.50 17.24
N TYR A 225 -7.96 12.20 16.03
CA TYR A 225 -7.33 10.91 15.75
C TYR A 225 -5.93 10.83 16.33
N LYS A 226 -5.60 9.66 16.87
CA LYS A 226 -4.27 9.32 17.36
C LYS A 226 -3.76 8.11 16.60
N LEU A 227 -2.44 8.03 16.42
CA LEU A 227 -1.84 6.95 15.64
C LEU A 227 -2.20 5.59 16.24
N VAL A 228 -2.03 5.40 17.55
CA VAL A 228 -2.29 4.13 18.22
C VAL A 228 -3.64 4.17 18.92
N GLY A 229 -4.42 3.10 18.75
CA GLY A 229 -5.72 2.93 19.39
C GLY A 229 -6.90 2.94 18.41
N PRO A 230 -8.13 2.76 18.94
CA PRO A 230 -9.33 2.91 18.14
C PRO A 230 -9.54 4.38 17.74
N PRO A 231 -10.25 4.65 16.64
CA PRO A 231 -10.68 6.00 16.31
C PRO A 231 -11.44 6.61 17.48
N SER A 232 -11.04 7.81 17.91
CA SER A 232 -11.79 8.55 18.92
C SER A 232 -13.19 8.85 18.38
N ALA A 233 -14.20 8.68 19.23
CA ALA A 233 -15.54 9.24 18.99
C ALA A 233 -15.73 10.59 19.71
N THR A 234 -14.76 10.99 20.52
CA THR A 234 -14.81 12.23 21.30
C THR A 234 -14.54 13.43 20.38
N PRO A 235 -15.49 14.37 20.23
CA PRO A 235 -15.29 15.59 19.46
C PRO A 235 -14.13 16.41 20.00
N SER A 236 -13.40 17.11 19.13
CA SER A 236 -12.23 17.91 19.53
C SER A 236 -12.59 19.02 20.51
N SER A 237 -13.81 19.57 20.42
CA SER A 237 -14.33 20.57 21.36
C SER A 237 -14.51 20.04 22.78
N ALA A 238 -14.72 18.74 22.98
CA ALA A 238 -14.75 18.14 24.31
C ALA A 238 -13.35 17.97 24.92
N VAL A 239 -12.30 17.97 24.08
CA VAL A 239 -10.90 17.87 24.51
C VAL A 239 -10.28 19.25 24.74
N HIS A 240 -10.53 20.19 23.82
CA HIS A 240 -9.86 21.49 23.76
C HIS A 240 -10.77 22.69 24.08
N GLY A 241 -12.08 22.46 24.24
CA GLY A 241 -13.10 23.51 24.39
C GLY A 241 -13.76 23.90 23.06
N VAL A 242 -14.99 24.40 23.12
CA VAL A 242 -15.72 24.90 21.93
C VAL A 242 -14.99 26.11 21.36
N GLY A 243 -14.79 26.14 20.04
CA GLY A 243 -14.13 27.26 19.36
C GLY A 243 -12.64 27.36 19.66
N TRP A 244 -11.99 26.26 20.09
CA TRP A 244 -10.55 26.20 20.31
C TRP A 244 -9.71 26.56 19.06
N ILE A 245 -10.31 26.42 17.87
CA ILE A 245 -9.88 27.10 16.64
C ILE A 245 -11.06 27.96 16.14
N SER A 246 -11.09 29.23 16.54
CA SER A 246 -12.21 30.12 16.21
C SER A 246 -12.31 30.44 14.71
N ALA A 247 -13.51 30.78 14.24
CA ALA A 247 -13.77 31.28 12.90
C ALA A 247 -12.89 32.49 12.53
N ALA A 248 -12.66 33.40 13.48
CA ALA A 248 -11.77 34.54 13.29
C ALA A 248 -10.31 34.11 13.08
N THR A 249 -9.84 33.11 13.83
CA THR A 249 -8.50 32.52 13.66
C THR A 249 -8.35 31.91 12.26
N LEU A 250 -9.33 31.11 11.82
CA LEU A 250 -9.34 30.48 10.50
C LEU A 250 -9.34 31.51 9.37
N GLN A 251 -10.14 32.57 9.52
CA GLN A 251 -10.19 33.67 8.57
C GLN A 251 -8.86 34.43 8.50
N ASN A 252 -8.22 34.69 9.64
CA ASN A 252 -6.93 35.37 9.70
C ASN A 252 -5.82 34.55 9.02
N TRP A 253 -5.82 33.22 9.18
CA TRP A 253 -4.92 32.34 8.43
C TRP A 253 -5.21 32.40 6.94
N ALA A 254 -6.47 32.26 6.53
CA ALA A 254 -6.85 32.30 5.12
C ALA A 254 -6.49 33.61 4.41
N ASN A 255 -6.57 34.73 5.14
CA ASN A 255 -6.19 36.06 4.64
C ASN A 255 -4.69 36.36 4.73
N GLY A 256 -3.89 35.46 5.32
CA GLY A 256 -2.46 35.67 5.54
C GLY A 256 -2.13 36.75 6.58
N THR A 257 -3.11 37.17 7.39
CA THR A 257 -2.90 38.16 8.46
C THR A 257 -2.14 37.54 9.64
N THR A 258 -2.33 36.25 9.88
CA THR A 258 -1.52 35.45 10.80
C THR A 258 -1.13 34.13 10.16
N VAL A 259 -0.09 33.50 10.67
CA VAL A 259 0.43 32.22 10.18
C VAL A 259 -0.05 31.10 11.10
N PHE A 260 -0.39 29.93 10.56
CA PHE A 260 -0.61 28.74 11.37
C PHE A 260 0.64 28.44 12.22
N PRO A 261 0.56 28.03 13.50
CA PRO A 261 -0.64 27.77 14.29
C PRO A 261 -1.00 28.94 15.24
N ALA A 262 -0.75 30.20 14.87
CA ALA A 262 -1.07 31.35 15.73
C ALA A 262 -2.56 31.35 16.13
N GLY A 263 -2.83 31.44 17.43
CA GLY A 263 -4.19 31.34 17.99
C GLY A 263 -4.58 29.93 18.45
N VAL A 264 -3.72 28.92 18.28
CA VAL A 264 -3.88 27.57 18.84
C VAL A 264 -2.96 27.41 20.05
N ALA A 265 -3.46 26.79 21.12
CA ALA A 265 -2.65 26.46 22.29
C ALA A 265 -1.49 25.53 21.91
N ALA A 266 -0.29 25.75 22.47
CA ALA A 266 0.91 25.00 22.09
C ALA A 266 0.74 23.47 22.20
N GLY A 267 0.04 22.98 23.23
CA GLY A 267 -0.26 21.56 23.41
C GLY A 267 -1.31 20.97 22.47
N ALA A 268 -2.00 21.80 21.67
CA ALA A 268 -3.09 21.40 20.77
C ALA A 268 -2.71 21.52 19.28
N VAL A 269 -1.50 21.97 18.96
CA VAL A 269 -1.05 22.21 17.57
C VAL A 269 -1.12 20.93 16.72
N ASP A 270 -0.68 19.80 17.26
CA ASP A 270 -0.68 18.54 16.54
C ASP A 270 -2.11 18.03 16.28
N ASP A 271 -3.01 18.23 17.23
CA ASP A 271 -4.43 17.92 17.06
C ASP A 271 -5.07 18.84 16.03
N ALA A 272 -4.70 20.12 16.00
CA ALA A 272 -5.15 21.06 14.99
C ALA A 272 -4.75 20.61 13.59
N LYS A 273 -3.52 20.12 13.41
CA LYS A 273 -3.07 19.55 12.12
C LYS A 273 -3.91 18.36 11.69
N VAL A 274 -4.15 17.41 12.60
CA VAL A 274 -4.92 16.19 12.30
C VAL A 274 -6.38 16.51 11.98
N VAL A 275 -7.01 17.40 12.77
CA VAL A 275 -8.41 17.76 12.57
C VAL A 275 -8.59 18.59 11.30
N LEU A 276 -7.73 19.59 11.04
CA LEU A 276 -7.79 20.35 9.79
C LEU A 276 -7.56 19.46 8.56
N GLY A 277 -6.53 18.60 8.62
CA GLY A 277 -6.24 17.64 7.55
C GLY A 277 -7.39 16.64 7.31
N THR A 278 -8.18 16.34 8.35
CA THR A 278 -9.39 15.53 8.24
C THR A 278 -10.53 16.29 7.57
N VAL A 279 -10.91 17.44 8.15
CA VAL A 279 -12.12 18.19 7.75
C VAL A 279 -12.00 18.73 6.34
N LEU A 280 -10.82 19.21 5.96
CA LEU A 280 -10.61 19.86 4.67
C LEU A 280 -10.11 18.90 3.58
N ARG A 281 -9.95 17.60 3.88
CA ARG A 281 -9.39 16.59 2.97
C ARG A 281 -10.08 16.59 1.61
N ASP A 282 -11.41 16.53 1.59
CA ASP A 282 -12.19 16.35 0.35
C ASP A 282 -12.23 17.63 -0.50
N GLY A 283 -11.86 18.78 0.08
CA GLY A 283 -11.63 20.01 -0.66
C GLY A 283 -10.16 20.23 -1.06
N ALA A 284 -9.23 19.45 -0.50
CA ALA A 284 -7.81 19.66 -0.73
C ALA A 284 -7.40 19.21 -2.14
N VAL A 285 -6.51 19.98 -2.76
CA VAL A 285 -5.98 19.65 -4.09
C VAL A 285 -4.96 18.52 -3.95
N ALA A 286 -5.11 17.47 -4.76
CA ALA A 286 -4.12 16.41 -4.84
C ALA A 286 -2.77 16.98 -5.28
N GLY A 287 -1.69 16.54 -4.63
CA GLY A 287 -0.34 16.82 -5.08
C GLY A 287 -0.07 16.21 -6.44
N PRO A 288 1.12 16.43 -7.01
CA PRO A 288 1.45 15.85 -8.30
C PRO A 288 1.28 14.34 -8.26
N GLY A 289 1.66 13.62 -7.21
CA GLY A 289 1.77 12.17 -7.12
C GLY A 289 3.12 11.68 -7.66
N GLY A 290 3.49 10.42 -7.39
CA GLY A 290 4.79 9.91 -7.81
C GLY A 290 4.90 8.39 -7.87
N HIS A 291 6.13 7.90 -7.99
CA HIS A 291 6.42 6.47 -8.00
C HIS A 291 6.37 5.90 -6.57
N ALA A 292 5.64 4.81 -6.38
CA ALA A 292 5.52 4.15 -5.09
C ALA A 292 6.31 2.84 -5.07
N ARG A 293 7.10 2.65 -4.01
CA ARG A 293 7.84 1.41 -3.77
C ARG A 293 7.34 0.75 -2.48
N VAL A 294 6.64 -0.35 -2.65
CA VAL A 294 6.27 -1.23 -1.55
C VAL A 294 7.44 -2.14 -1.21
N LYS A 295 7.98 -2.01 0.00
CA LYS A 295 8.87 -3.02 0.58
C LYS A 295 8.00 -3.96 1.41
N TRP A 296 8.00 -5.24 1.05
CA TRP A 296 7.10 -6.23 1.62
C TRP A 296 7.84 -7.52 1.97
N ASN A 297 7.47 -8.10 3.10
CA ASN A 297 7.97 -9.35 3.64
C ASN A 297 6.81 -10.32 3.84
N ALA A 298 6.79 -11.38 3.03
CA ALA A 298 5.77 -12.42 3.09
C ALA A 298 5.71 -13.16 4.45
N SER A 299 6.82 -13.14 5.20
CA SER A 299 6.91 -13.77 6.52
C SER A 299 6.36 -12.89 7.65
N ASN A 300 5.96 -11.65 7.36
CA ASN A 300 5.35 -10.76 8.34
C ASN A 300 3.85 -11.08 8.50
N LEU A 301 3.58 -12.13 9.27
CA LEU A 301 2.25 -12.74 9.43
C LEU A 301 1.41 -12.11 10.55
N THR A 302 1.91 -11.07 11.21
CA THR A 302 1.21 -10.41 12.32
C THR A 302 1.24 -8.89 12.14
N ALA A 303 0.19 -8.22 12.62
CA ALA A 303 0.14 -6.76 12.73
C ALA A 303 -0.66 -6.40 13.99
N GLY A 304 -0.06 -5.64 14.91
CA GLY A 304 -0.74 -5.28 16.16
C GLY A 304 -1.19 -6.48 17.01
N GLY A 305 -0.47 -7.61 16.93
CA GLY A 305 -0.82 -8.86 17.60
C GLY A 305 -1.90 -9.70 16.92
N VAL A 306 -2.43 -9.26 15.77
CA VAL A 306 -3.46 -9.99 15.01
C VAL A 306 -2.82 -10.71 13.83
N ALA A 307 -3.23 -11.97 13.60
CA ALA A 307 -2.83 -12.72 12.42
C ALA A 307 -3.26 -11.99 11.14
N ARG A 308 -2.32 -11.82 10.22
CA ARG A 308 -2.51 -11.13 8.95
C ARG A 308 -1.95 -11.99 7.82
N PRO A 309 -2.81 -12.50 6.92
CA PRO A 309 -2.34 -13.20 5.74
C PRO A 309 -1.41 -12.31 4.89
N PRO A 310 -0.36 -12.87 4.27
CA PRO A 310 0.63 -12.07 3.53
C PRO A 310 0.01 -11.16 2.46
N TYR A 311 -1.02 -11.64 1.76
CA TYR A 311 -1.70 -10.87 0.71
C TYR A 311 -2.48 -9.68 1.26
N ILE A 312 -3.05 -9.75 2.48
CA ILE A 312 -3.65 -8.58 3.15
C ILE A 312 -2.56 -7.60 3.56
N GLY A 313 -1.43 -8.09 4.07
CA GLY A 313 -0.27 -7.25 4.39
C GLY A 313 0.30 -6.54 3.16
N LEU A 314 0.32 -7.19 1.99
CA LEU A 314 0.68 -6.56 0.72
C LEU A 314 -0.38 -5.56 0.28
N GLY A 315 -1.66 -5.93 0.41
CA GLY A 315 -2.80 -5.07 0.08
C GLY A 315 -2.75 -3.74 0.82
N HIS A 316 -2.46 -3.76 2.13
CA HIS A 316 -2.23 -2.57 2.95
C HIS A 316 -1.21 -1.62 2.29
N GLU A 317 -0.01 -2.09 1.99
CA GLU A 317 1.01 -1.24 1.37
C GLU A 317 0.62 -0.76 -0.04
N LEU A 318 -0.17 -1.55 -0.77
CA LEU A 318 -0.66 -1.16 -2.09
C LEU A 318 -1.75 -0.09 -2.03
N VAL A 319 -2.56 -0.04 -0.97
CA VAL A 319 -3.50 1.08 -0.72
C VAL A 319 -2.71 2.37 -0.53
N HIS A 320 -1.64 2.33 0.29
CA HIS A 320 -0.71 3.46 0.40
C HIS A 320 -0.11 3.85 -0.94
N ALA A 321 0.35 2.86 -1.73
CA ALA A 321 0.90 3.10 -3.05
C ALA A 321 -0.11 3.77 -4.00
N LEU A 322 -1.39 3.40 -3.95
CA LEU A 322 -2.45 4.00 -4.76
C LEU A 322 -2.57 5.50 -4.46
N HIS A 323 -2.73 5.87 -3.20
CA HIS A 323 -2.87 7.28 -2.82
C HIS A 323 -1.58 8.08 -3.08
N ASN A 324 -0.40 7.46 -2.87
CA ASN A 324 0.90 8.02 -3.23
C ASN A 324 1.00 8.34 -4.73
N THR A 325 0.58 7.43 -5.60
CA THR A 325 0.62 7.64 -7.06
C THR A 325 -0.33 8.75 -7.53
N ARG A 326 -1.42 8.97 -6.80
CA ARG A 326 -2.40 10.02 -7.06
C ARG A 326 -2.07 11.38 -6.43
N GLY A 327 -1.19 11.42 -5.43
CA GLY A 327 -0.93 12.65 -4.66
C GLY A 327 -2.05 12.93 -3.65
N GLU A 328 -2.74 11.89 -3.18
CA GLU A 328 -3.95 12.01 -2.35
C GLU A 328 -3.70 11.71 -0.87
N GLN A 329 -2.45 11.48 -0.45
CA GLN A 329 -2.20 11.16 0.97
C GLN A 329 -2.56 12.34 1.89
N PRO A 330 -3.35 12.10 2.96
CA PRO A 330 -3.75 13.13 3.91
C PRO A 330 -2.69 13.36 5.01
N GLY A 331 -1.57 12.63 5.00
CA GLY A 331 -0.55 12.70 6.03
C GLY A 331 0.82 12.17 5.61
N SER A 332 1.75 12.16 6.56
CA SER A 332 3.11 11.62 6.38
C SER A 332 3.16 10.13 6.72
N GLU A 333 3.96 9.37 5.97
CA GLU A 333 4.16 7.93 6.21
C GLU A 333 4.70 7.63 7.61
N ASN A 334 5.67 8.41 8.11
CA ASN A 334 6.34 8.11 9.37
C ASN A 334 6.70 9.37 10.17
N GLY A 335 6.71 9.21 11.49
CA GLY A 335 7.32 10.16 12.43
C GLY A 335 6.64 11.53 12.56
N HIS A 336 5.41 11.69 12.07
CA HIS A 336 4.65 12.94 12.17
C HIS A 336 3.26 12.70 12.76
N THR A 337 2.66 13.71 13.40
CA THR A 337 1.31 13.56 13.98
C THR A 337 0.25 13.14 12.95
N THR A 338 0.37 13.60 11.70
CA THR A 338 -0.54 13.23 10.61
C THR A 338 -0.35 11.82 10.08
N THR A 339 0.62 11.04 10.58
CA THR A 339 0.72 9.60 10.28
C THR A 339 -0.54 8.85 10.69
N ALA A 340 -1.29 9.33 11.68
CA ALA A 340 -2.61 8.78 12.00
C ALA A 340 -3.56 8.82 10.79
N LEU A 341 -3.60 9.92 10.03
CA LEU A 341 -4.47 10.05 8.85
C LEU A 341 -4.01 9.15 7.70
N TYR A 342 -2.70 9.05 7.49
CA TYR A 342 -2.09 8.16 6.51
C TYR A 342 -2.54 6.71 6.74
N GLU A 343 -2.41 6.24 7.97
CA GLU A 343 -2.77 4.86 8.33
C GLU A 343 -4.27 4.61 8.42
N TYR A 344 -5.06 5.58 8.90
CA TYR A 344 -6.50 5.42 8.99
C TYR A 344 -7.18 5.34 7.62
N LEU A 345 -6.68 6.10 6.64
CA LEU A 345 -7.11 5.98 5.24
C LEU A 345 -6.83 4.57 4.72
N CYS A 346 -5.61 4.09 4.91
CA CYS A 346 -5.22 2.76 4.46
C CYS A 346 -6.03 1.64 5.09
N VAL A 347 -6.20 1.67 6.41
CA VAL A 347 -6.95 0.63 7.12
C VAL A 347 -8.46 0.73 6.88
N GLY A 348 -8.99 1.93 6.65
CA GLY A 348 -10.43 2.18 6.58
C GLY A 348 -11.02 2.36 7.98
N LEU A 349 -10.52 3.35 8.71
CA LEU A 349 -10.91 3.68 10.08
C LEU A 349 -11.48 5.11 10.18
N GLY A 350 -12.33 5.34 11.18
CA GLY A 350 -12.93 6.66 11.44
C GLY A 350 -13.67 7.20 10.21
N VAL A 351 -13.35 8.43 9.81
CA VAL A 351 -13.89 9.09 8.60
C VAL A 351 -13.57 8.36 7.28
N PHE A 352 -12.68 7.36 7.30
CA PHE A 352 -12.31 6.56 6.13
C PHE A 352 -13.00 5.19 6.10
N ALA A 353 -13.90 4.89 7.06
CA ALA A 353 -14.56 3.58 7.14
C ALA A 353 -15.39 3.21 5.90
N THR A 354 -15.82 4.21 5.11
CA THR A 354 -16.60 4.03 3.88
C THR A 354 -15.76 4.19 2.61
N ALA A 355 -14.43 4.35 2.72
CA ALA A 355 -13.57 4.43 1.55
C ALA A 355 -13.61 3.07 0.79
N PRO A 356 -13.71 3.09 -0.56
CA PRO A 356 -14.00 1.89 -1.33
C PRO A 356 -12.85 0.87 -1.33
N ILE A 357 -11.60 1.33 -1.19
CA ILE A 357 -10.40 0.50 -1.25
C ILE A 357 -9.58 0.75 0.01
N THR A 358 -9.66 -0.17 0.97
CA THR A 358 -8.95 -0.12 2.26
C THR A 358 -8.55 -1.53 2.69
N GLU A 359 -7.68 -1.65 3.68
CA GLU A 359 -7.40 -2.96 4.31
C GLU A 359 -8.69 -3.61 4.82
N ASN A 360 -9.61 -2.85 5.42
CA ASN A 360 -10.87 -3.40 5.91
C ASN A 360 -11.80 -3.89 4.79
N THR A 361 -11.86 -3.25 3.62
CA THR A 361 -12.64 -3.79 2.50
C THR A 361 -12.01 -5.08 1.97
N LEU A 362 -10.67 -5.15 1.86
CA LEU A 362 -9.96 -6.38 1.51
C LEU A 362 -10.20 -7.52 2.52
N ARG A 363 -10.19 -7.20 3.82
CA ARG A 363 -10.47 -8.16 4.89
C ARG A 363 -11.91 -8.66 4.84
N GLY A 364 -12.86 -7.76 4.60
CA GLY A 364 -14.28 -8.09 4.43
C GLY A 364 -14.50 -9.09 3.30
N ASP A 365 -13.92 -8.83 2.13
CA ASP A 365 -13.98 -9.74 0.98
C ASP A 365 -13.37 -11.12 1.26
N ALA A 366 -12.31 -11.15 2.08
CA ALA A 366 -11.63 -12.38 2.47
C ALA A 366 -12.29 -13.11 3.65
N GLY A 367 -13.39 -12.61 4.21
CA GLY A 367 -14.04 -13.17 5.39
C GLY A 367 -13.18 -13.10 6.67
N LEU A 368 -12.27 -12.13 6.75
CA LEU A 368 -11.38 -11.91 7.89
C LEU A 368 -11.98 -10.87 8.84
N ALA A 369 -11.69 -10.99 10.13
CA ALA A 369 -12.09 -9.99 11.12
C ALA A 369 -11.53 -8.61 10.75
N LEU A 370 -12.38 -7.58 10.73
CA LEU A 370 -11.99 -6.21 10.43
C LEU A 370 -11.09 -5.63 11.53
N ARG A 371 -10.21 -4.70 11.16
CA ARG A 371 -9.46 -3.91 12.13
C ARG A 371 -10.35 -2.79 12.66
N THR A 372 -10.38 -2.67 13.99
CA THR A 372 -11.11 -1.61 14.71
C THR A 372 -10.18 -0.56 15.32
N ARG A 373 -8.85 -0.77 15.19
CA ARG A 373 -7.80 0.10 15.72
C ARG A 373 -6.52 0.00 14.90
N TYR A 374 -5.71 1.05 14.97
CA TYR A 374 -4.31 0.99 14.54
C TYR A 374 -3.42 0.71 15.76
N ALA A 375 -2.34 -0.07 15.56
CA ALA A 375 -1.57 -0.68 16.64
C ALA A 375 -0.09 -0.74 16.30
#